data_AF-A0A7V4MPS8-F1
#
_entry.id   AF-A0A7V4MPS8-F1
#
_cell.length_a   1.000
_cell.length_b   1.000
_cell.length_c   1.000
_cell.angle_alpha   90.00
_cell.angle_beta   90.00
_cell.angle_gamma   90.00
#
_symmetry.space_group_name_H-M   'P 1'
#
loop_
_entity.id
_entity.type
_entity.pdbx_description
1 polymer ?
#
loop_
_entity_poly.entity_id
_entity_poly.type
_entity_poly.pdbx_seq_one_letter_code
_entity_poly.pdbx_strand_id
1 'polypeptide(L)'
;MPTGKRAPEAASSPASQPAGRTWLVPALAGLCLVLAAACAWLLVQHPGQPAAGPSVRLFWNTFSANGRENYIVIADSAIAAVQDAIGRPIGLDEYVRRSYEKELEGEPFSAEYRSLVRYLMARRYTSLADAIVVRQITQMRLLDPGRTSAVHSRDHNVRAFQTGNNILIGSQRAVP
;
A
#
# COMPACT_ATOMS: atom_id res chain seq x y z
N MET A 1 -36.19 -50.53 -77.45
CA MET A 1 -36.52 -50.63 -76.01
C MET A 1 -35.23 -50.70 -75.20
N PRO A 2 -35.22 -50.22 -73.95
CA PRO A 2 -34.39 -49.09 -73.47
C PRO A 2 -33.07 -49.53 -72.83
N THR A 3 -32.11 -48.63 -72.59
CA THR A 3 -31.88 -48.14 -71.21
C THR A 3 -30.90 -46.95 -71.22
N GLY A 4 -31.43 -45.74 -70.96
CA GLY A 4 -30.64 -44.55 -70.67
C GLY A 4 -30.69 -44.26 -69.17
N LYS A 5 -29.52 -44.30 -68.54
CA LYS A 5 -29.25 -44.00 -67.12
C LYS A 5 -29.78 -42.62 -66.69
N ARG A 6 -30.20 -42.49 -65.43
CA ARG A 6 -30.01 -41.25 -64.66
C ARG A 6 -29.44 -41.53 -63.28
N ALA A 7 -28.57 -40.62 -62.88
CA ALA A 7 -27.57 -40.64 -61.82
C ALA A 7 -28.15 -40.63 -60.39
N PRO A 8 -27.35 -40.99 -59.37
CA PRO A 8 -27.77 -40.90 -57.99
C PRO A 8 -27.90 -39.44 -57.53
N GLU A 9 -28.94 -39.25 -56.74
CA GLU A 9 -29.39 -38.03 -56.07
C GLU A 9 -28.31 -37.53 -55.09
N ALA A 10 -28.10 -36.22 -55.11
CA ALA A 10 -27.12 -35.53 -54.28
C ALA A 10 -27.45 -35.70 -52.79
N ALA A 11 -26.53 -36.30 -52.04
CA ALA A 11 -26.59 -36.32 -50.59
C ALA A 11 -26.30 -34.92 -50.04
N SER A 12 -27.33 -34.22 -49.58
CA SER A 12 -27.19 -33.06 -48.71
C SER A 12 -27.01 -33.54 -47.25
N SER A 13 -25.79 -33.47 -46.73
CA SER A 13 -25.50 -33.67 -45.31
C SER A 13 -26.21 -32.60 -44.46
N PRO A 14 -26.97 -32.97 -43.42
CA PRO A 14 -27.33 -31.99 -42.40
C PRO A 14 -26.09 -31.71 -41.55
N ALA A 15 -25.76 -30.43 -41.41
CA ALA A 15 -24.73 -29.95 -40.50
C ALA A 15 -25.15 -30.25 -39.06
N SER A 16 -24.49 -31.23 -38.43
CA SER A 16 -24.62 -31.48 -36.99
C SER A 16 -24.01 -30.31 -36.21
N GLN A 17 -24.85 -29.47 -35.61
CA GLN A 17 -24.37 -28.51 -34.61
C GLN A 17 -23.91 -29.26 -33.35
N PRO A 18 -22.79 -28.85 -32.71
CA PRO A 18 -22.21 -29.61 -31.63
C PRO A 18 -23.05 -29.47 -30.35
N ALA A 19 -23.68 -30.58 -29.94
CA ALA A 19 -24.48 -30.72 -28.73
C ALA A 19 -23.68 -30.61 -27.40
N GLY A 20 -22.40 -30.22 -27.44
CA GLY A 20 -21.52 -30.18 -26.26
C GLY A 20 -21.55 -28.89 -25.46
N ARG A 21 -22.20 -27.81 -25.95
CA ARG A 21 -22.13 -26.48 -25.32
C ARG A 21 -23.28 -26.17 -24.35
N THR A 22 -24.35 -26.96 -24.37
CA THR A 22 -25.57 -26.68 -23.59
C THR A 22 -25.42 -27.03 -22.10
N TRP A 23 -24.54 -27.97 -21.75
CA TRP A 23 -24.24 -28.33 -20.36
C TRP A 23 -23.17 -27.46 -19.71
N LEU A 24 -22.36 -26.76 -20.50
CA LEU A 24 -21.34 -25.85 -19.98
C LEU A 24 -21.97 -24.61 -19.34
N VAL A 25 -23.07 -24.11 -19.90
CA VAL A 25 -23.77 -22.92 -19.39
C VAL A 25 -24.32 -23.11 -17.97
N PRO A 26 -25.08 -24.17 -17.64
CA PRO A 26 -25.55 -24.39 -16.27
C PRO A 26 -24.41 -24.72 -15.31
N ALA A 27 -23.36 -25.42 -15.76
CA ALA A 27 -22.18 -25.68 -14.94
C ALA A 27 -21.44 -24.39 -14.57
N LEU A 28 -21.28 -23.47 -15.53
CA LEU A 28 -20.66 -22.16 -15.28
C LEU A 28 -21.54 -21.30 -14.36
N ALA A 29 -22.86 -21.31 -14.57
CA ALA A 29 -23.80 -20.57 -13.72
C ALA A 29 -23.77 -21.07 -12.27
N GLY A 30 -23.71 -22.40 -12.07
CA GLY A 30 -23.54 -23.00 -10.75
C GLY A 30 -22.22 -22.61 -10.11
N LEU A 31 -21.12 -22.63 -10.85
CA LEU A 31 -19.80 -22.20 -10.36
C LEU A 31 -19.81 -20.71 -9.96
N CYS A 32 -20.40 -19.84 -10.77
CA CYS A 32 -20.54 -18.42 -10.45
C CYS A 32 -21.38 -18.19 -9.19
N LEU A 33 -22.47 -18.94 -9.00
CA LEU A 33 -23.29 -18.86 -7.78
C LEU A 33 -22.51 -19.31 -6.54
N VAL A 34 -21.75 -20.40 -6.63
CA VAL A 34 -20.91 -20.89 -5.53
C VAL A 34 -19.82 -19.87 -5.20
N LEU A 35 -19.16 -19.30 -6.21
CA LEU A 35 -18.16 -18.25 -6.00
C LEU A 35 -18.76 -16.98 -5.40
N ALA A 36 -19.93 -16.54 -5.87
CA ALA A 36 -20.62 -15.37 -5.31
C ALA A 36 -21.01 -15.61 -3.84
N ALA A 37 -21.54 -16.80 -3.52
CA ALA A 37 -21.85 -17.18 -2.15
C ALA A 37 -20.59 -17.25 -1.27
N ALA A 38 -19.49 -17.81 -1.79
CA ALA A 38 -18.21 -17.86 -1.09
C ALA A 38 -17.63 -16.46 -0.84
N CYS A 39 -17.69 -15.56 -1.82
CA CYS A 39 -17.28 -14.17 -1.66
C CYS A 39 -18.15 -13.44 -0.62
N ALA A 40 -19.47 -13.59 -0.68
CA ALA A 40 -20.38 -13.02 0.32
C ALA A 40 -20.11 -13.58 1.72
N TRP A 41 -19.90 -14.89 1.83
CA TRP A 41 -19.56 -15.57 3.08
C TRP A 41 -18.24 -15.09 3.66
N LEU A 42 -17.20 -14.95 2.83
CA LEU A 42 -15.91 -14.40 3.25
C LEU A 42 -16.01 -12.94 3.69
N LEU A 43 -16.83 -12.11 3.01
CA LEU A 43 -17.08 -10.73 3.43
C LEU A 43 -17.76 -10.64 4.80
N VAL A 44 -18.65 -11.58 5.12
CA VAL A 44 -19.33 -11.66 6.43
C VAL A 44 -18.45 -12.29 7.51
N GLN A 45 -17.60 -13.27 7.14
CA GLN A 45 -16.68 -13.96 8.06
C GLN A 45 -15.37 -13.22 8.35
N HIS A 46 -15.07 -12.16 7.60
CA HIS A 46 -14.07 -11.17 7.96
C HIS A 46 -14.74 -9.90 8.53
N PRO A 47 -15.50 -9.96 9.65
CA PRO A 47 -15.67 -8.75 10.43
C PRO A 47 -14.25 -8.34 10.81
N GLY A 48 -13.84 -7.11 10.46
CA GLY A 48 -12.46 -6.64 10.62
C GLY A 48 -11.89 -7.09 11.97
N GLN A 49 -10.63 -7.55 11.96
CA GLN A 49 -9.91 -8.06 13.14
C GLN A 49 -10.32 -7.28 14.39
N PRO A 50 -10.65 -7.95 15.51
CA PRO A 50 -11.29 -7.34 16.65
C PRO A 50 -10.54 -6.08 17.02
N ALA A 51 -11.23 -4.96 16.79
CA ALA A 51 -10.70 -3.63 16.97
C ALA A 51 -10.14 -3.51 18.39
N ALA A 52 -9.05 -2.76 18.53
CA ALA A 52 -8.32 -2.57 19.77
C ALA A 52 -9.24 -2.42 21.00
N GLY A 53 -8.76 -2.83 22.18
CA GLY A 53 -9.57 -2.83 23.41
C GLY A 53 -10.33 -1.52 23.67
N PRO A 54 -11.42 -1.52 24.46
CA PRO A 54 -12.28 -0.35 24.66
C PRO A 54 -11.53 0.94 25.02
N SER A 55 -10.48 0.84 25.84
CA SER A 55 -9.60 1.95 26.21
C SER A 55 -8.83 2.53 25.02
N VAL A 56 -8.29 1.67 24.15
CA VAL A 56 -7.56 2.08 22.94
C VAL A 56 -8.49 2.79 21.97
N ARG A 57 -9.70 2.26 21.76
CA ARG A 57 -10.72 2.94 20.94
C ARG A 57 -11.10 4.31 21.50
N LEU A 58 -11.33 4.40 22.81
CA LEU A 58 -11.65 5.68 23.46
C LEU A 58 -10.53 6.70 23.29
N PHE A 59 -9.28 6.28 23.45
CA PHE A 59 -8.12 7.13 23.21
C PHE A 59 -8.11 7.69 21.79
N TRP A 60 -8.20 6.84 20.77
CA TRP A 60 -8.12 7.28 19.37
C TRP A 60 -9.32 8.13 18.93
N ASN A 61 -10.52 7.82 19.44
CA ASN A 61 -11.69 8.66 19.23
C ASN A 61 -11.49 10.05 19.84
N THR A 62 -10.95 10.13 21.05
CA THR A 62 -10.70 11.42 21.71
C THR A 62 -9.60 12.21 21.01
N PHE A 63 -8.53 11.54 20.61
CA PHE A 63 -7.41 12.12 19.85
C PHE A 63 -7.87 12.75 18.53
N SER A 64 -8.79 12.10 17.81
CA SER A 64 -9.28 12.55 16.50
C SER A 64 -10.57 13.40 16.54
N ALA A 65 -11.22 13.54 17.70
CA ALA A 65 -12.49 14.25 17.86
C ALA A 65 -12.43 15.76 17.56
N ASN A 66 -11.22 16.35 17.50
CA ASN A 66 -11.03 17.77 17.23
C ASN A 66 -11.30 18.19 15.77
N GLY A 67 -11.65 17.22 14.91
CA GLY A 67 -11.99 17.49 13.53
C GLY A 67 -10.81 17.99 12.70
N ARG A 68 -9.56 17.65 13.07
CA ARG A 68 -8.35 17.92 12.28
C ARG A 68 -7.97 16.71 11.42
N GLU A 69 -7.16 16.95 10.40
CA GLU A 69 -6.54 15.87 9.62
C GLU A 69 -5.52 15.09 10.46
N ASN A 70 -5.48 13.78 10.28
CA ASN A 70 -4.54 12.88 10.94
C ASN A 70 -3.42 12.49 9.96
N TYR A 71 -2.18 12.70 10.35
CA TYR A 71 -1.00 12.38 9.56
C TYR A 71 -0.21 11.28 10.27
N ILE A 72 -0.14 10.10 9.65
CA ILE A 72 0.78 9.04 10.06
C ILE A 72 2.10 9.33 9.35
N VAL A 73 3.04 9.91 10.09
CA VAL A 73 4.34 10.33 9.58
C VAL A 73 5.31 9.15 9.69
N ILE A 74 5.73 8.64 8.54
CA ILE A 74 6.61 7.48 8.40
C ILE A 74 8.06 7.96 8.36
N ALA A 75 8.89 7.35 9.21
CA ALA A 75 10.31 7.60 9.32
C ALA A 75 11.11 7.59 8.01
N ASP A 76 12.11 8.45 8.00
CA ASP A 76 13.16 8.50 6.99
C ASP A 76 14.34 7.66 7.46
N SER A 77 14.38 6.39 7.07
CA SER A 77 15.48 5.50 7.48
C SER A 77 16.82 5.88 6.86
N ALA A 78 16.83 6.63 5.75
CA ALA A 78 18.07 7.11 5.16
C ALA A 78 18.74 8.19 6.04
N ILE A 79 17.99 9.02 6.76
CA ILE A 79 18.62 10.01 7.66
C ILE A 79 19.31 9.37 8.86
N ALA A 80 18.85 8.20 9.32
CA ALA A 80 19.53 7.45 10.37
C ALA A 80 20.93 7.00 9.91
N ALA A 81 21.03 6.48 8.69
CA ALA A 81 22.32 6.10 8.10
C ALA A 81 23.26 7.29 7.91
N VAL A 82 22.73 8.47 7.54
CA VAL A 82 23.54 9.70 7.46
C VAL A 82 24.07 10.11 8.84
N GLN A 83 23.24 10.03 9.89
CA GLN A 83 23.69 10.32 11.25
C GLN A 83 24.79 9.38 11.73
N ASP A 84 24.71 8.10 11.37
CA ASP A 84 25.79 7.14 11.64
C ASP A 84 27.07 7.50 10.88
N ALA A 85 26.94 7.96 9.63
CA ALA A 85 28.07 8.39 8.80
C ALA A 85 28.80 9.62 9.38
N ILE A 86 28.05 10.64 9.80
CA ILE A 86 28.62 11.87 10.38
C ILE A 86 28.97 11.72 11.87
N GLY A 87 28.53 10.65 12.53
CA GLY A 87 28.85 10.37 13.94
C GLY A 87 28.12 11.24 14.96
N ARG A 88 27.04 11.94 14.56
CA ARG A 88 26.26 12.80 15.45
C ARG A 88 24.78 12.82 15.06
N PRO A 89 23.87 13.13 16.01
CA PRO A 89 22.47 13.35 15.68
C PRO A 89 22.29 14.58 14.78
N ILE A 90 21.31 14.50 13.88
CA ILE A 90 20.84 15.61 13.04
C ILE A 90 19.59 16.18 13.70
N GLY A 91 19.60 17.48 14.01
CA GLY A 91 18.42 18.15 14.56
C GLY A 91 17.38 18.48 13.49
N LEU A 92 16.14 18.76 13.92
CA LEU A 92 15.03 19.10 13.01
C LEU A 92 15.32 20.28 12.08
N ASP A 93 15.90 21.39 12.58
CA ASP A 93 16.21 22.55 11.73
C ASP A 93 17.23 22.20 10.64
N GLU A 94 18.24 21.41 11.01
CA GLU A 94 19.25 20.92 10.07
C GLU A 94 18.67 19.94 9.07
N TYR A 95 17.74 19.07 9.50
CA TYR A 95 17.02 18.16 8.63
C TYR A 95 16.19 18.90 7.57
N VAL A 96 15.40 19.88 8.01
CA VAL A 96 14.51 20.68 7.15
C VAL A 96 15.32 21.52 6.16
N ARG A 97 16.42 22.13 6.61
CA ARG A 97 17.30 22.94 5.75
C ARG A 97 18.29 22.13 4.93
N ARG A 98 18.41 20.82 5.21
CA ARG A 98 19.44 19.93 4.67
C ARG A 98 20.86 20.45 4.88
N SER A 99 21.12 21.16 5.98
CA SER A 99 22.43 21.76 6.22
C SER A 99 23.52 20.73 6.53
N TYR A 100 23.13 19.50 6.92
CA TYR A 100 24.03 18.36 7.12
C TYR A 100 24.72 17.90 5.83
N GLU A 101 24.17 18.23 4.65
CA GLU A 101 24.80 17.87 3.37
C GLU A 101 26.18 18.52 3.21
N LYS A 102 26.41 19.69 3.81
CA LYS A 102 27.71 20.38 3.79
C LYS A 102 28.80 19.61 4.54
N GLU A 103 28.43 18.89 5.61
CA GLU A 103 29.38 18.08 6.37
C GLU A 103 29.79 16.83 5.58
N LEU A 104 28.86 16.25 4.82
CA LEU A 104 29.15 15.16 3.89
C LEU A 104 30.08 15.61 2.75
N GLU A 105 30.05 16.88 2.35
CA GLU A 105 30.94 17.44 1.32
C GLU A 105 32.38 17.65 1.82
N GLY A 106 32.61 17.66 3.14
CA GLY A 106 33.92 17.83 3.76
C GLY A 106 34.77 16.55 3.85
N GLU A 107 36.00 16.71 4.30
CA GLU A 107 36.82 15.61 4.82
C GLU A 107 36.21 15.11 6.14
N PRO A 108 36.17 13.80 6.43
CA PRO A 108 37.00 12.71 5.85
C PRO A 108 36.30 11.86 4.77
N PHE A 109 35.19 12.32 4.18
CA PHE A 109 34.40 11.49 3.27
C PHE A 109 34.98 11.42 1.85
N SER A 110 35.26 10.24 1.32
CA SER A 110 35.73 10.09 -0.07
C SER A 110 34.65 10.48 -1.10
N ALA A 111 35.06 10.82 -2.34
CA ALA A 111 34.13 11.19 -3.40
C ALA A 111 33.11 10.07 -3.73
N GLU A 112 33.55 8.81 -3.70
CA GLU A 112 32.71 7.63 -3.88
C GLU A 112 31.68 7.52 -2.76
N TYR A 113 32.11 7.68 -1.50
CA TYR A 113 31.21 7.66 -0.35
C TYR A 113 30.15 8.76 -0.43
N ARG A 114 30.56 9.99 -0.80
CA ARG A 114 29.65 11.11 -1.03
C ARG A 114 28.61 10.80 -2.10
N SER A 115 29.01 10.16 -3.20
CA SER A 115 28.07 9.76 -4.27
C SER A 115 27.06 8.71 -3.80
N LEU A 116 27.51 7.73 -2.99
CA LEU A 116 26.65 6.72 -2.40
C LEU A 116 25.63 7.35 -1.44
N VAL A 117 26.08 8.23 -0.53
CA VAL A 117 25.19 8.91 0.42
C VAL A 117 24.17 9.77 -0.31
N ARG A 118 24.58 10.54 -1.33
CA ARG A 118 23.64 11.30 -2.18
C ARG A 118 22.64 10.39 -2.89
N TYR A 119 23.07 9.24 -3.40
CA TYR A 119 22.20 8.27 -4.03
C TYR A 119 21.17 7.66 -3.05
N LEU A 120 21.57 7.40 -1.80
CA LEU A 120 20.66 6.94 -0.75
C LEU A 120 19.68 8.06 -0.34
N MET A 121 20.17 9.29 -0.20
CA MET A 121 19.38 10.46 0.15
C MET A 121 18.44 10.93 -0.96
N ALA A 122 18.71 10.60 -2.22
CA ALA A 122 17.77 10.83 -3.31
C ALA A 122 16.50 9.95 -3.20
N ARG A 123 16.53 8.89 -2.38
CA ARG A 123 15.43 7.95 -2.22
C ARG A 123 14.71 8.11 -0.89
N ARG A 124 13.42 7.77 -0.90
CA ARG A 124 12.56 7.73 0.28
C ARG A 124 12.58 6.32 0.85
N TYR A 125 13.56 6.07 1.71
CA TYR A 125 13.66 4.80 2.41
C TYR A 125 13.00 4.91 3.78
N THR A 126 12.19 3.90 4.10
CA THR A 126 11.63 3.65 5.42
C THR A 126 11.91 2.21 5.81
N SER A 127 11.81 1.89 7.09
CA SER A 127 11.93 0.52 7.55
C SER A 127 10.64 -0.27 7.23
N LEU A 128 10.79 -1.57 7.01
CA LEU A 128 9.64 -2.48 6.86
C LEU A 128 8.80 -2.53 8.14
N ALA A 129 9.44 -2.41 9.31
CA ALA A 129 8.75 -2.38 10.60
C ALA A 129 7.77 -1.20 10.67
N ASP A 130 8.19 0.00 10.24
CA ASP A 130 7.34 1.19 10.22
C ASP A 130 6.14 1.00 9.28
N ALA A 131 6.38 0.43 8.09
CA ALA A 131 5.31 0.14 7.14
C ALA A 131 4.29 -0.87 7.69
N ILE A 132 4.74 -1.90 8.43
CA ILE A 132 3.87 -2.87 9.09
C ILE A 132 3.01 -2.19 10.17
N VAL A 133 3.60 -1.28 10.96
CA VAL A 133 2.86 -0.52 11.98
C VAL A 133 1.78 0.35 11.35
N VAL A 134 2.11 1.09 10.28
CA VAL A 134 1.11 1.90 9.54
C VAL A 134 -0.02 1.02 9.00
N ARG A 135 0.32 -0.14 8.42
CA ARG A 135 -0.68 -1.10 7.94
C ARG A 135 -1.59 -1.56 9.08
N GLN A 136 -1.04 -1.91 10.24
CA GLN A 136 -1.83 -2.33 11.39
C GLN A 136 -2.77 -1.22 11.89
N ILE A 137 -2.27 0.01 12.06
CA ILE A 137 -3.09 1.17 12.47
C ILE A 137 -4.26 1.38 11.50
N THR A 138 -3.97 1.33 10.20
CA THR A 138 -4.98 1.51 9.13
C THR A 138 -6.01 0.37 9.13
N GLN A 139 -5.57 -0.88 9.31
CA GLN A 139 -6.45 -2.06 9.33
C GLN A 139 -7.36 -2.10 10.55
N MET A 140 -6.88 -1.62 11.71
CA MET A 140 -7.68 -1.55 12.93
C MET A 140 -8.78 -0.49 12.88
N ARG A 141 -8.82 0.37 11.83
CA ARG A 141 -9.81 1.45 11.65
C ARG A 141 -9.98 2.31 12.91
N LEU A 142 -8.86 2.61 13.58
CA LEU A 142 -8.83 3.44 14.78
C LEU A 142 -9.02 4.93 14.49
N LEU A 143 -8.78 5.32 13.24
CA LEU A 143 -8.89 6.67 12.73
C LEU A 143 -9.83 6.68 11.53
N ASP A 144 -10.48 7.82 11.28
CA ASP A 144 -11.31 8.02 10.09
C ASP A 144 -10.45 7.95 8.81
N PRO A 145 -10.68 6.96 7.91
CA PRO A 145 -9.92 6.83 6.67
C PRO A 145 -10.07 8.02 5.73
N GLY A 146 -11.19 8.75 5.78
CA GLY A 146 -11.41 9.95 4.96
C GLY A 146 -10.57 11.15 5.39
N ARG A 147 -9.96 11.08 6.57
CA ARG A 147 -9.23 12.17 7.23
C ARG A 147 -7.88 11.74 7.77
N THR A 148 -7.37 10.63 7.25
CA THR A 148 -6.10 10.05 7.67
C THR A 148 -5.25 9.81 6.45
N SER A 149 -4.03 10.34 6.46
CA SER A 149 -3.06 10.12 5.40
C SER A 149 -1.74 9.62 5.99
N ALA A 150 -1.12 8.67 5.28
CA ALA A 150 0.25 8.25 5.57
C ALA A 150 1.21 9.05 4.70
N VAL A 151 2.19 9.69 5.31
CA VAL A 151 3.14 10.59 4.64
C VAL A 151 4.57 10.27 5.08
N HIS A 152 5.52 10.34 4.16
CA HIS A 152 6.94 10.19 4.50
C HIS A 152 7.45 11.47 5.16
N SER A 153 8.35 11.38 6.15
CA SER A 153 8.85 12.54 6.92
C SER A 153 9.32 13.70 6.03
N ARG A 154 10.03 13.42 4.93
CA ARG A 154 10.50 14.46 3.96
C ARG A 154 9.40 15.19 3.21
N ASP A 155 8.23 14.57 3.06
CA ASP A 155 7.10 15.14 2.33
C ASP A 155 6.10 15.82 3.27
N HIS A 156 6.29 15.65 4.58
CA HIS A 156 5.40 16.24 5.56
C HIS A 156 5.65 17.73 5.68
N ASN A 157 4.60 18.52 5.46
CA ASN A 157 4.76 19.96 5.40
C ASN A 157 4.58 20.59 6.80
N VAL A 158 5.29 21.69 7.06
CA VAL A 158 5.29 22.38 8.37
C VAL A 158 3.89 22.86 8.77
N ARG A 159 3.07 23.32 7.82
CA ARG A 159 1.71 23.77 8.10
C ARG A 159 0.82 22.61 8.57
N ALA A 160 0.86 21.48 7.88
CA ALA A 160 0.15 20.26 8.22
C ALA A 160 0.61 19.72 9.57
N PHE A 161 1.91 19.80 9.87
CA PHE A 161 2.44 19.46 11.18
C PHE A 161 1.86 20.35 12.30
N GLN A 162 1.72 21.66 12.07
CA GLN A 162 1.17 22.58 13.07
C GLN A 162 -0.35 22.46 13.25
N THR A 163 -1.10 22.18 12.18
CA THR A 163 -2.56 22.20 12.19
C THR A 163 -3.20 20.83 12.37
N GLY A 164 -2.49 19.76 12.03
CA GLY A 164 -2.98 18.38 12.07
C GLY A 164 -2.62 17.63 13.35
N ASN A 165 -3.19 16.43 13.48
CA ASN A 165 -2.77 15.46 14.49
C ASN A 165 -1.67 14.59 13.88
N ASN A 166 -0.47 14.60 14.46
CA ASN A 166 0.68 13.87 13.91
C ASN A 166 0.98 12.63 14.75
N ILE A 167 1.07 11.49 14.08
CA ILE A 167 1.44 10.20 14.65
C ILE A 167 2.78 9.82 14.04
N LEU A 168 3.85 9.97 14.82
CA LEU A 168 5.21 9.73 14.36
C LEU A 168 5.56 8.24 14.52
N ILE A 169 5.91 7.58 13.42
CA ILE A 169 6.28 6.16 13.40
C ILE A 169 7.74 6.03 12.99
N GLY A 170 8.52 5.47 13.91
CA GLY A 170 9.91 5.06 13.70
C GLY A 170 10.82 5.50 14.84
N SER A 171 12.14 5.36 14.63
CA SER A 171 13.12 5.74 15.64
C SER A 171 13.26 7.26 15.75
N GLN A 172 13.66 7.75 16.92
CA GLN A 172 13.96 9.17 17.15
C GLN A 172 15.02 9.72 16.19
N ARG A 173 15.90 8.85 15.67
CA ARG A 173 16.92 9.22 14.68
C ARG A 173 16.32 9.35 13.28
N ALA A 174 15.30 8.58 12.95
CA ALA A 174 14.68 8.58 11.61
C ALA A 174 13.49 9.55 11.49
N VAL A 175 13.04 10.12 12.62
CA VAL A 175 12.03 11.20 12.70
C VAL A 175 12.60 12.34 13.57
N PRO A 176 13.38 13.27 12.98
CA PRO A 176 14.00 14.39 13.69
C PRO A 176 13.00 15.38 14.30
#